data_AF-A0A8C6W3K7-F1
#
_entry.id   AF-A0A8C6W3K7-F1
#
_cell.length_a   1.000
_cell.length_b   1.000
_cell.length_c   1.000
_cell.angle_alpha   90.00
_cell.angle_beta   90.00
_cell.angle_gamma   90.00
#
_symmetry.space_group_name_H-M   'P 1'
#
loop_
_entity.id
_entity.type
_entity.pdbx_description
1 polymer ?
#
loop_
_entity_poly.entity_id
_entity_poly.type
_entity_poly.pdbx_seq_one_letter_code
_entity_poly.pdbx_strand_id
1 'polypeptide(L)'
;MTENAVCTGAVNAVKEVWEERIKKHNEDVKREKEFQHKLVRIWEERVNLTKLREKVIREDGRVILKIEKEEWKTLPSSLLKLNQLQEWQLHRTGLLKIPEFIGRFQNLIVLDLSRNMISEIPQGIMHSLHTLWLQRNELTCLPNTISNMRNLGTLVLSNNKLQDIPGCMAGMASLRFVNFRDNPLRLEITLPPCENTDAEEQELFGLQFMHAYIQESQKTDDQVKSLTTLPISINSNGYNS
;
A
#
# COMPACT_ATOMS: atom_id res chain seq x y z
N MET A 1 20.96 74.18 7.32
CA MET A 1 20.37 72.90 7.79
C MET A 1 20.47 71.84 6.68
N THR A 2 21.66 71.51 6.17
CA THR A 2 21.78 70.65 4.97
C THR A 2 22.95 69.65 4.99
N GLU A 3 23.64 69.44 6.12
CA GLU A 3 24.73 68.45 6.19
C GLU A 3 24.28 67.05 6.66
N ASN A 4 23.13 66.91 7.31
CA ASN A 4 22.66 65.60 7.80
C ASN A 4 21.93 64.75 6.74
N ALA A 5 21.60 65.29 5.56
CA ALA A 5 20.87 64.57 4.52
C ALA A 5 21.79 63.80 3.55
N VAL A 6 23.06 64.19 3.42
CA VAL A 6 24.02 63.56 2.50
C VAL A 6 24.65 62.32 3.13
N CYS A 7 24.91 62.36 4.45
CA CYS A 7 25.48 61.22 5.17
C CYS A 7 24.51 60.04 5.32
N THR A 8 23.19 60.30 5.41
CA THR A 8 22.18 59.23 5.52
C THR A 8 22.04 58.42 4.22
N GLY A 9 22.15 59.05 3.05
CA GLY A 9 22.13 58.36 1.76
C GLY A 9 23.30 57.39 1.56
N ALA A 10 24.51 57.80 1.95
CA ALA A 10 25.70 56.96 1.85
C ALA A 10 25.67 55.77 2.83
N VAL A 11 25.20 55.98 4.06
CA VAL A 11 25.05 54.92 5.07
C VAL A 11 23.98 53.92 4.65
N ASN A 12 22.87 54.37 4.06
CA ASN A 12 21.82 53.50 3.54
C ASN A 12 22.31 52.65 2.36
N ALA A 13 23.10 53.22 1.43
CA ALA A 13 23.68 52.46 0.32
C ALA A 13 24.67 51.38 0.80
N VAL A 14 25.52 51.68 1.80
CA VAL A 14 26.41 50.69 2.40
C VAL A 14 25.63 49.60 3.11
N LYS A 15 24.56 49.97 3.82
CA LYS A 15 23.65 49.01 4.49
C LYS A 15 22.97 48.08 3.48
N GLU A 16 22.46 48.59 2.37
CA GLU A 16 21.84 47.80 1.30
C GLU A 16 22.83 46.81 0.68
N VAL A 17 24.06 47.25 0.36
CA VAL A 17 25.12 46.37 -0.14
C VAL A 17 25.46 45.27 0.88
N TRP A 18 25.48 45.61 2.16
CA TRP A 18 25.76 44.66 3.23
C TRP A 18 24.62 43.65 3.41
N GLU A 19 23.36 44.10 3.32
CA GLU A 19 22.16 43.26 3.36
C GLU A 19 22.09 42.30 2.17
N GLU A 20 22.38 42.78 0.95
CA GLU A 20 22.49 41.92 -0.25
C GLU A 20 23.59 40.88 -0.09
N ARG A 21 24.73 41.25 0.48
CA ARG A 21 25.84 40.32 0.72
C ARG A 21 25.50 39.25 1.75
N ILE A 22 24.81 39.62 2.83
CA ILE A 22 24.28 38.67 3.82
C ILE A 22 23.26 37.74 3.17
N LYS A 23 22.34 38.28 2.36
CA LYS A 23 21.33 37.49 1.66
C LYS A 23 21.98 36.45 0.74
N LYS A 24 22.95 36.87 -0.07
CA LYS A 24 23.70 35.97 -0.96
C LYS A 24 24.45 34.90 -0.17
N HIS A 25 25.11 35.26 0.94
CA HIS A 25 25.79 34.29 1.80
C HIS A 25 24.83 33.27 2.40
N ASN A 26 23.65 33.70 2.88
CA ASN A 26 22.62 32.81 3.40
C ASN A 26 22.07 31.85 2.32
N GLU A 27 21.90 32.34 1.09
CA GLU A 27 21.52 31.51 -0.07
C GLU A 27 22.62 30.48 -0.40
N ASP A 28 23.89 30.86 -0.37
CA ASP A 28 25.02 29.96 -0.57
C ASP A 28 25.08 28.87 0.50
N VAL A 29 24.93 29.24 1.78
CA VAL A 29 24.86 28.29 2.90
C VAL A 29 23.66 27.36 2.77
N LYS A 30 22.51 27.86 2.30
CA LYS A 30 21.31 27.04 2.05
C LYS A 30 21.57 26.03 0.94
N ARG A 31 22.16 26.46 -0.20
CA ARG A 31 22.52 25.58 -1.31
C ARG A 31 23.52 24.51 -0.88
N GLU A 32 24.51 24.87 -0.07
CA GLU A 32 25.49 23.92 0.47
C GLU A 32 24.81 22.89 1.37
N LYS A 33 23.94 23.32 2.30
CA LYS A 33 23.16 22.40 3.14
C LYS A 33 22.27 21.46 2.32
N GLU A 34 21.63 21.97 1.28
CA GLU A 34 20.83 21.17 0.36
C GLU A 34 21.69 20.16 -0.41
N PHE A 35 22.88 20.58 -0.86
CA PHE A 35 23.83 19.71 -1.52
C PHE A 35 24.35 18.61 -0.60
N GLN A 36 24.73 18.94 0.64
CA GLN A 36 25.16 17.95 1.64
C GLN A 36 24.03 16.95 1.95
N HIS A 37 22.79 17.41 2.16
CA HIS A 37 21.65 16.49 2.31
C HIS A 37 21.45 15.59 1.10
N LYS A 38 21.63 16.13 -0.12
CA LYS A 38 21.56 15.34 -1.35
C LYS A 38 22.64 14.26 -1.40
N LEU A 39 23.88 14.59 -1.01
CA LEU A 39 24.97 13.62 -0.94
C LEU A 39 24.70 12.51 0.08
N VAL A 40 24.22 12.87 1.28
CA VAL A 40 23.85 11.90 2.32
C VAL A 40 22.77 10.94 1.80
N ARG A 41 21.70 11.45 1.18
CA ARG A 41 20.66 10.60 0.58
C ARG A 41 21.20 9.66 -0.48
N ILE A 42 22.08 10.15 -1.36
CA ILE A 42 22.71 9.31 -2.40
C ILE A 42 23.56 8.22 -1.76
N TRP A 43 24.29 8.54 -0.70
CA TRP A 43 25.11 7.57 0.03
C TRP A 43 24.24 6.50 0.72
N GLU A 44 23.18 6.90 1.41
CA GLU A 44 22.21 5.97 2.02
C GLU A 44 21.57 5.04 0.97
N GLU A 45 21.14 5.58 -0.17
CA GLU A 45 20.60 4.77 -1.27
C GLU A 45 21.62 3.75 -1.80
N ARG A 46 22.89 4.14 -1.91
CA ARG A 46 23.96 3.25 -2.33
C ARG A 46 24.22 2.14 -1.31
N VAL A 47 24.30 2.49 -0.02
CA VAL A 47 24.49 1.50 1.06
C VAL A 47 23.31 0.51 1.09
N ASN A 48 22.08 1.01 1.02
CA ASN A 48 20.88 0.17 0.96
C ASN A 48 20.86 -0.72 -0.27
N LEU A 49 21.27 -0.20 -1.44
CA LEU A 49 21.35 -0.99 -2.67
C LEU A 49 22.41 -2.10 -2.56
N THR A 50 23.56 -1.84 -1.94
CA THR A 50 24.59 -2.86 -1.74
C THR A 50 24.06 -3.98 -0.82
N LYS A 51 23.45 -3.62 0.31
CA LYS A 51 22.82 -4.60 1.23
C LYS A 51 21.73 -5.40 0.52
N LEU A 52 20.85 -4.73 -0.24
CA LEU A 52 19.83 -5.38 -1.06
C LEU A 52 20.44 -6.42 -2.00
N ARG A 53 21.49 -6.05 -2.74
CA ARG A 53 22.14 -6.94 -3.70
C ARG A 53 22.76 -8.18 -3.05
N GLU A 54 23.27 -8.08 -1.83
CA GLU A 54 23.78 -9.24 -1.07
C GLU A 54 22.66 -10.20 -0.66
N LYS A 55 21.44 -9.69 -0.49
CA LYS A 55 20.24 -10.49 -0.14
C LYS A 55 19.51 -11.05 -1.36
N VAL A 56 19.97 -10.73 -2.57
CA VAL A 56 19.41 -11.26 -3.82
C VAL A 56 20.07 -12.59 -4.12
N ILE A 57 19.26 -13.65 -4.14
CA ILE A 57 19.66 -15.01 -4.44
C ILE A 57 19.08 -15.38 -5.81
N ARG A 58 19.78 -16.24 -6.54
CA ARG A 58 19.25 -16.87 -7.75
C ARG A 58 18.99 -18.33 -7.45
N GLU A 59 17.73 -18.72 -7.49
CA GLU A 59 17.30 -20.09 -7.21
C GLU A 59 16.36 -20.52 -8.35
N ASP A 60 16.61 -21.69 -8.93
CA ASP A 60 15.82 -22.26 -10.04
C ASP A 60 15.57 -21.31 -11.23
N GLY A 61 16.56 -20.47 -11.56
CA GLY A 61 16.46 -19.48 -12.63
C GLY A 61 15.64 -18.23 -12.29
N ARG A 62 15.06 -18.17 -11.09
CA ARG A 62 14.36 -16.99 -10.56
C ARG A 62 15.30 -16.12 -9.76
N VAL A 63 15.03 -14.82 -9.76
CA VAL A 63 15.77 -13.86 -8.94
C VAL A 63 14.93 -13.56 -7.70
N ILE A 64 15.38 -14.08 -6.57
CA ILE A 64 14.66 -14.05 -5.29
C ILE A 64 15.33 -13.02 -4.38
N LEU A 65 14.54 -12.08 -3.85
CA LEU A 65 14.99 -11.21 -2.77
C LEU A 65 14.57 -11.83 -1.45
N LYS A 66 15.53 -12.36 -0.68
CA LYS A 66 15.27 -12.99 0.59
C LYS A 66 15.78 -12.13 1.74
N ILE A 67 14.87 -11.64 2.57
CA ILE A 67 15.21 -10.82 3.73
C ILE A 67 14.67 -11.50 4.96
N GLU A 68 15.60 -11.89 5.82
CA GLU A 68 15.31 -12.47 7.11
C GLU A 68 15.89 -11.56 8.19
N LYS A 69 15.20 -11.50 9.33
CA LYS A 69 15.51 -10.66 10.49
C LYS A 69 15.21 -9.17 10.27
N GLU A 70 15.01 -8.47 11.38
CA GLU A 70 14.33 -7.17 11.52
C GLU A 70 15.01 -5.94 10.88
N GLU A 71 15.80 -6.11 9.82
CA GLU A 71 16.66 -5.02 9.33
C GLU A 71 15.87 -3.86 8.70
N TRP A 72 14.70 -4.08 8.08
CA TRP A 72 13.93 -3.02 7.41
C TRP A 72 12.47 -2.92 7.84
N LYS A 73 12.16 -1.86 8.59
CA LYS A 73 10.78 -1.42 8.86
C LYS A 73 10.10 -0.81 7.63
N THR A 74 10.90 -0.28 6.70
CA THR A 74 10.45 0.30 5.41
C THR A 74 11.42 -0.07 4.29
N LEU A 75 10.88 -0.45 3.13
CA LEU A 75 11.69 -0.81 1.96
C LEU A 75 12.18 0.45 1.22
N PRO A 76 13.49 0.59 0.92
CA PRO A 76 14.03 1.77 0.27
C PRO A 76 13.67 1.81 -1.22
N SER A 77 13.52 3.01 -1.78
CA SER A 77 13.25 3.24 -3.22
C SER A 77 14.34 2.72 -4.14
N SER A 78 15.56 2.48 -3.62
CA SER A 78 16.67 1.88 -4.36
C SER A 78 16.35 0.49 -4.91
N LEU A 79 15.37 -0.20 -4.32
CA LEU A 79 14.88 -1.52 -4.77
C LEU A 79 14.32 -1.46 -6.20
N LEU A 80 13.84 -0.30 -6.66
CA LEU A 80 13.41 -0.10 -8.06
C LEU A 80 14.50 -0.37 -9.10
N LYS A 81 15.78 -0.30 -8.71
CA LYS A 81 16.91 -0.62 -9.60
C LYS A 81 17.02 -2.13 -9.86
N LEU A 82 16.38 -2.96 -9.03
CA LEU A 82 16.38 -4.43 -9.12
C LEU A 82 15.13 -4.93 -9.85
N ASN A 83 14.88 -4.42 -11.05
CA ASN A 83 13.70 -4.76 -11.87
C ASN A 83 13.65 -6.23 -12.35
N GLN A 84 14.74 -6.97 -12.16
CA GLN A 84 14.85 -8.40 -12.50
C GLN A 84 14.24 -9.32 -11.45
N LEU A 85 13.84 -8.78 -10.28
CA LEU A 85 13.28 -9.57 -9.19
C LEU A 85 11.97 -10.24 -9.60
N GLN A 86 11.89 -11.54 -9.37
CA GLN A 86 10.72 -12.37 -9.65
C GLN A 86 10.01 -12.84 -8.39
N GLU A 87 10.72 -12.92 -7.28
CA GLU A 87 10.16 -13.38 -6.02
C GLU A 87 10.71 -12.58 -4.84
N TRP A 88 9.83 -12.18 -3.93
CA TRP A 88 10.20 -11.49 -2.70
C TRP A 88 9.78 -12.35 -1.52
N GLN A 89 10.75 -12.73 -0.70
CA GLN A 89 10.56 -13.48 0.53
C GLN A 89 10.95 -12.60 1.71
N LEU A 90 9.97 -11.89 2.28
CA LEU A 90 10.16 -10.91 3.35
C LEU A 90 9.38 -11.31 4.61
N HIS A 91 9.45 -12.57 5.00
CA HIS A 91 8.70 -13.05 6.16
C HIS A 91 9.33 -12.54 7.47
N ARG A 92 8.52 -12.15 8.46
CA ARG A 92 9.02 -11.78 9.81
C ARG A 92 10.06 -10.65 9.80
N THR A 93 9.86 -9.63 8.98
CA THR A 93 10.76 -8.47 8.89
C THR A 93 10.26 -7.26 9.68
N GLY A 94 9.03 -7.31 10.21
CA GLY A 94 8.42 -6.21 10.95
C GLY A 94 8.00 -5.06 10.04
N LEU A 95 7.76 -5.35 8.76
CA LEU A 95 7.37 -4.37 7.77
C LEU A 95 6.00 -3.76 8.12
N LEU A 96 5.92 -2.43 8.17
CA LEU A 96 4.67 -1.72 8.50
C LEU A 96 3.81 -1.42 7.27
N LYS A 97 4.45 -1.21 6.12
CA LYS A 97 3.77 -0.82 4.87
C LYS A 97 4.48 -1.42 3.66
N ILE A 98 3.69 -1.78 2.66
CA ILE A 98 4.20 -2.14 1.34
C ILE A 98 4.42 -0.84 0.55
N PRO A 99 5.60 -0.63 -0.04
CA PRO A 99 5.86 0.58 -0.82
C PRO A 99 4.98 0.63 -2.07
N GLU A 100 4.45 1.80 -2.42
CA GLU A 100 3.60 1.99 -3.62
C GLU A 100 4.31 1.59 -4.91
N PHE A 101 5.64 1.72 -4.93
CA PHE A 101 6.46 1.38 -6.09
C PHE A 101 6.53 -0.14 -6.37
N ILE A 102 5.94 -1.00 -5.51
CA ILE A 102 5.81 -2.44 -5.76
C ILE A 102 5.12 -2.75 -7.10
N GLY A 103 4.17 -1.90 -7.52
CA GLY A 103 3.48 -2.05 -8.80
C GLY A 103 4.37 -1.85 -10.04
N ARG A 104 5.60 -1.33 -9.86
CA ARG A 104 6.55 -1.12 -10.96
C ARG A 104 7.34 -2.37 -11.33
N PHE A 105 7.31 -3.42 -10.50
CA PHE A 105 8.01 -4.67 -10.78
C PHE A 105 7.20 -5.55 -11.73
N GLN A 106 7.47 -5.41 -13.03
CA GLN A 106 6.79 -6.15 -14.11
C GLN A 106 7.13 -7.64 -14.16
N ASN A 107 8.20 -8.07 -13.47
CA ASN A 107 8.65 -9.46 -13.45
C ASN A 107 8.31 -10.16 -12.13
N LEU A 108 7.70 -9.47 -11.16
CA LEU A 108 7.39 -10.04 -9.86
C LEU A 108 6.20 -11.01 -9.99
N ILE A 109 6.44 -12.28 -9.67
CA ILE A 109 5.48 -13.38 -9.76
C ILE A 109 4.99 -13.79 -8.36
N VAL A 110 5.90 -13.83 -7.38
CA VAL A 110 5.61 -14.29 -6.01
C VAL A 110 6.00 -13.22 -5.00
N LEU A 111 5.09 -12.89 -4.09
CA LEU A 111 5.29 -11.92 -3.03
C LEU A 111 4.86 -12.51 -1.69
N ASP A 112 5.84 -12.90 -0.88
CA ASP A 112 5.66 -13.32 0.50
C ASP A 112 6.00 -12.19 1.46
N LEU A 113 4.95 -11.68 2.09
CA LEU A 113 4.97 -10.65 3.12
C LEU A 113 4.34 -11.15 4.42
N SER A 114 4.34 -12.46 4.63
CA SER A 114 3.71 -13.08 5.78
C SER A 114 4.41 -12.73 7.10
N ARG A 115 3.62 -12.70 8.19
CA ARG A 115 4.12 -12.43 9.55
C ARG A 115 4.82 -11.07 9.67
N ASN A 116 4.23 -10.02 9.10
CA ASN A 116 4.68 -8.64 9.27
C ASN A 116 3.62 -7.85 10.04
N MET A 117 3.75 -6.53 10.07
CA MET A 117 2.81 -5.61 10.72
C MET A 117 2.15 -4.71 9.67
N ILE A 118 1.86 -5.26 8.49
CA ILE A 118 1.33 -4.49 7.37
C ILE A 118 -0.12 -4.15 7.63
N SER A 119 -0.45 -2.86 7.63
CA SER A 119 -1.81 -2.36 7.87
C SER A 119 -2.62 -2.16 6.59
N GLU A 120 -1.94 -1.90 5.46
CA GLU A 120 -2.58 -1.56 4.20
C GLU A 120 -1.83 -2.13 2.98
N ILE A 121 -2.58 -2.47 1.93
CA ILE A 121 -2.04 -2.77 0.61
C ILE A 121 -2.11 -1.50 -0.23
N PRO A 122 -1.01 -1.06 -0.88
CA PRO A 122 -1.01 0.14 -1.70
C PRO A 122 -1.92 -0.02 -2.91
N GLN A 123 -2.38 1.11 -3.45
CA GLN A 123 -3.22 1.11 -4.64
C GLN A 123 -2.47 0.72 -5.93
N GLY A 124 -1.14 0.56 -5.86
CA GLY A 124 -0.28 0.18 -6.98
C GLY A 124 -0.65 -1.21 -7.54
N ILE A 125 -0.79 -1.30 -8.86
CA ILE A 125 -1.22 -2.53 -9.53
C ILE A 125 -0.01 -3.43 -9.80
N MET A 126 -0.05 -4.65 -9.29
CA MET A 126 0.98 -5.68 -9.53
C MET A 126 0.52 -6.62 -10.64
N HIS A 127 0.69 -6.19 -11.90
CA HIS A 127 0.12 -6.89 -13.06
C HIS A 127 0.66 -8.30 -13.28
N SER A 128 1.93 -8.56 -12.96
CA SER A 128 2.57 -9.87 -13.16
C SER A 128 2.44 -10.82 -11.98
N LEU A 129 1.90 -10.35 -10.84
CA LEU A 129 1.88 -11.13 -9.61
C LEU A 129 0.89 -12.28 -9.72
N HIS A 130 1.35 -13.48 -9.41
CA HIS A 130 0.56 -14.70 -9.39
C HIS A 130 0.22 -15.17 -7.97
N THR A 131 1.16 -15.01 -7.04
CA THR A 131 1.00 -15.49 -5.65
C THR A 131 1.29 -14.37 -4.67
N LEU A 132 0.33 -14.10 -3.79
CA LEU A 132 0.42 -13.10 -2.73
C LEU A 132 0.12 -13.72 -1.36
N TRP A 133 1.12 -13.73 -0.50
CA TRP A 133 1.02 -14.20 0.88
C TRP A 133 1.12 -13.03 1.86
N LEU A 134 0.01 -12.80 2.56
CA LEU A 134 -0.15 -11.71 3.53
C LEU A 134 -0.68 -12.24 4.87
N GLN A 135 -0.60 -13.53 5.14
CA GLN A 135 -1.06 -14.11 6.40
C GLN A 135 -0.31 -13.54 7.62
N ARG A 136 -1.02 -13.40 8.75
CA ARG A 136 -0.49 -12.86 10.01
C ARG A 136 0.05 -11.44 9.84
N ASN A 137 -0.79 -10.55 9.33
CA ASN A 137 -0.54 -9.11 9.25
C ASN A 137 -1.65 -8.36 10.00
N GLU A 138 -1.71 -7.03 9.83
CA GLU A 138 -2.71 -6.17 10.47
C GLU A 138 -3.66 -5.50 9.46
N LEU A 139 -3.90 -6.14 8.32
CA LEU A 139 -4.72 -5.58 7.25
C LEU A 139 -6.16 -5.39 7.74
N THR A 140 -6.69 -4.17 7.62
CA THR A 140 -8.07 -3.84 8.02
C THR A 140 -9.05 -3.82 6.85
N CYS A 141 -8.57 -3.45 5.66
CA CYS A 141 -9.34 -3.44 4.43
C CYS A 141 -8.47 -3.81 3.22
N LEU A 142 -9.14 -4.23 2.14
CA LEU A 142 -8.51 -4.45 0.85
C LEU A 142 -8.85 -3.29 -0.10
N PRO A 143 -7.90 -2.80 -0.91
CA PRO A 143 -8.17 -1.74 -1.87
C PRO A 143 -9.00 -2.27 -3.04
N ASN A 144 -9.88 -1.44 -3.60
CA ASN A 144 -10.68 -1.80 -4.78
C ASN A 144 -9.81 -2.14 -6.01
N THR A 145 -8.57 -1.64 -6.04
CA THR A 145 -7.58 -1.91 -7.09
C THR A 145 -7.06 -3.36 -7.08
N ILE A 146 -7.35 -4.16 -6.05
CA ILE A 146 -6.97 -5.58 -6.01
C ILE A 146 -7.57 -6.36 -7.19
N SER A 147 -8.76 -5.95 -7.66
CA SER A 147 -9.42 -6.52 -8.84
C SER A 147 -8.64 -6.31 -10.15
N ASN A 148 -7.73 -5.34 -10.20
CA ASN A 148 -6.90 -5.08 -11.37
C ASN A 148 -5.72 -6.07 -11.50
N MET A 149 -5.46 -6.90 -10.48
CA MET A 149 -4.42 -7.93 -10.50
C MET A 149 -4.87 -9.16 -11.30
N ARG A 150 -4.95 -9.02 -12.62
CA ARG A 150 -5.54 -10.01 -13.53
C ARG A 150 -4.83 -11.38 -13.57
N ASN A 151 -3.60 -11.47 -13.10
CA ASN A 151 -2.81 -12.72 -13.10
C ASN A 151 -2.74 -13.39 -11.72
N LEU A 152 -3.35 -12.79 -10.69
CA LEU A 152 -3.30 -13.31 -9.33
C LEU A 152 -4.11 -14.60 -9.23
N GLY A 153 -3.41 -15.71 -8.96
CA GLY A 153 -3.99 -17.04 -8.77
C GLY A 153 -4.19 -17.40 -7.31
N THR A 154 -3.30 -16.95 -6.43
CA THR A 154 -3.30 -17.32 -5.02
C THR A 154 -3.22 -16.08 -4.15
N LEU A 155 -4.19 -15.91 -3.25
CA LEU A 155 -4.26 -14.81 -2.29
C LEU A 155 -4.50 -15.34 -0.88
N VAL A 156 -3.51 -15.22 0.00
CA VAL A 156 -3.63 -15.70 1.40
C VAL A 156 -3.64 -14.51 2.34
N LEU A 157 -4.77 -14.31 3.02
CA LEU A 157 -5.03 -13.19 3.93
C LEU A 157 -5.42 -13.67 5.34
N SER A 158 -5.12 -14.92 5.68
CA SER A 158 -5.52 -15.48 6.97
C SER A 158 -4.84 -14.79 8.17
N ASN A 159 -5.51 -14.72 9.32
CA ASN A 159 -5.02 -14.02 10.51
C ASN A 159 -4.70 -12.55 10.23
N ASN A 160 -5.67 -11.80 9.74
CA ASN A 160 -5.60 -10.35 9.59
C ASN A 160 -6.75 -9.70 10.40
N LYS A 161 -6.97 -8.40 10.21
CA LYS A 161 -8.03 -7.63 10.86
C LYS A 161 -9.09 -7.18 9.85
N LEU A 162 -9.27 -7.94 8.76
CA LEU A 162 -10.19 -7.59 7.68
C LEU A 162 -11.62 -7.59 8.19
N GLN A 163 -12.32 -6.48 7.99
CA GLN A 163 -13.73 -6.33 8.37
C GLN A 163 -14.68 -6.65 7.23
N ASP A 164 -14.21 -6.51 5.99
CA ASP A 164 -15.05 -6.68 4.82
C ASP A 164 -14.25 -7.17 3.60
N ILE A 165 -14.95 -7.79 2.66
CA ILE A 165 -14.41 -8.25 1.37
C ILE A 165 -15.00 -7.35 0.27
N PRO A 166 -14.18 -6.62 -0.50
CA PRO A 166 -14.70 -5.70 -1.50
C PRO A 166 -15.34 -6.47 -2.67
N GLY A 167 -16.55 -6.04 -3.06
CA GLY A 167 -17.33 -6.71 -4.12
C GLY A 167 -16.64 -6.76 -5.49
N CYS A 168 -15.65 -5.89 -5.74
CA CYS A 168 -14.84 -5.93 -6.96
C CYS A 168 -14.03 -7.23 -7.12
N MET A 169 -13.80 -8.00 -6.04
CA MET A 169 -13.10 -9.29 -6.10
C MET A 169 -13.90 -10.37 -6.83
N ALA A 170 -15.23 -10.22 -6.96
CA ALA A 170 -16.05 -11.16 -7.72
C ALA A 170 -15.67 -11.24 -9.21
N GLY A 171 -15.03 -10.20 -9.76
CA GLY A 171 -14.57 -10.16 -11.16
C GLY A 171 -13.17 -10.74 -11.40
N MET A 172 -12.50 -11.30 -10.38
CA MET A 172 -11.14 -11.82 -10.50
C MET A 172 -11.12 -13.23 -11.11
N ALA A 173 -11.14 -13.31 -12.45
CA ALA A 173 -11.24 -14.58 -13.18
C ALA A 173 -10.04 -15.54 -13.01
N SER A 174 -8.85 -15.01 -12.69
CA SER A 174 -7.64 -15.83 -12.54
C SER A 174 -7.43 -16.36 -11.13
N LEU A 175 -8.21 -15.90 -10.15
CA LEU A 175 -8.06 -16.27 -8.75
C LEU A 175 -8.57 -17.70 -8.53
N ARG A 176 -7.67 -18.59 -8.11
CA ARG A 176 -7.93 -20.02 -7.88
C ARG A 176 -7.99 -20.37 -6.40
N PHE A 177 -7.20 -19.67 -5.60
CA PHE A 177 -7.12 -19.90 -4.16
C PHE A 177 -7.23 -18.58 -3.41
N VAL A 178 -8.15 -18.53 -2.44
CA VAL A 178 -8.25 -17.42 -1.52
C VAL A 178 -8.50 -17.90 -0.10
N ASN A 179 -7.86 -17.27 0.89
CA ASN A 179 -8.07 -17.64 2.29
C ASN A 179 -8.24 -16.39 3.16
N PHE A 180 -9.43 -16.27 3.75
CA PHE A 180 -9.82 -15.19 4.67
C PHE A 180 -10.00 -15.65 6.12
N ARG A 181 -9.60 -16.89 6.47
CA ARG A 181 -9.78 -17.43 7.83
C ARG A 181 -9.13 -16.55 8.89
N ASP A 182 -9.65 -16.58 10.11
CA ASP A 182 -9.16 -15.77 11.23
C ASP A 182 -9.15 -14.27 10.93
N ASN A 183 -10.21 -13.76 10.30
CA ASN A 183 -10.48 -12.34 10.15
C ASN A 183 -11.83 -11.98 10.79
N PRO A 184 -11.96 -10.81 11.43
CA PRO A 184 -13.22 -10.34 12.01
C PRO A 184 -14.16 -9.78 10.93
N LEU A 185 -14.53 -10.61 9.95
CA LEU A 185 -15.46 -10.23 8.88
C LEU A 185 -16.85 -9.93 9.47
N ARG A 186 -17.52 -8.90 8.94
CA ARG A 186 -18.80 -8.43 9.47
C ARG A 186 -19.93 -9.45 9.31
N LEU A 187 -19.94 -10.20 8.21
CA LEU A 187 -20.98 -11.19 7.93
C LEU A 187 -20.50 -12.59 8.32
N GLU A 188 -21.31 -13.28 9.12
CA GLU A 188 -21.11 -14.70 9.38
C GLU A 188 -21.74 -15.52 8.24
N ILE A 189 -20.90 -16.19 7.47
CA ILE A 189 -21.34 -17.05 6.37
C ILE A 189 -20.92 -18.46 6.67
N THR A 190 -21.93 -19.29 6.90
CA THR A 190 -21.73 -20.73 7.06
C THR A 190 -22.00 -21.37 5.73
N LEU A 191 -20.95 -21.83 5.07
CA LEU A 191 -21.09 -22.74 3.95
C LEU A 191 -21.51 -24.13 4.47
N PRO A 192 -22.29 -24.91 3.71
CA PRO A 192 -22.59 -26.28 4.09
C PRO A 192 -21.30 -27.08 4.31
N PRO A 193 -21.28 -28.01 5.29
CA PRO A 193 -20.10 -28.83 5.56
C PRO A 193 -19.73 -29.60 4.30
N CYS A 194 -18.51 -29.39 3.84
CA CYS A 194 -17.95 -30.11 2.70
C CYS A 194 -17.64 -31.55 3.17
N GLU A 195 -18.28 -32.54 2.55
CA GLU A 195 -18.19 -33.94 2.98
C GLU A 195 -16.85 -34.61 2.62
N ASN A 196 -16.00 -33.98 1.79
CA ASN A 196 -14.66 -34.49 1.50
C ASN A 196 -13.56 -33.49 1.90
N THR A 197 -12.43 -34.04 2.34
CA THR A 197 -11.31 -33.32 2.95
C THR A 197 -10.09 -33.24 2.03
N ASP A 198 -10.28 -33.38 0.73
CA ASP A 198 -9.19 -33.32 -0.24
C ASP A 198 -8.73 -31.88 -0.46
N ALA A 199 -7.42 -31.71 -0.69
CA ALA A 199 -6.80 -30.38 -0.79
C ALA A 199 -7.39 -29.52 -1.91
N GLU A 200 -7.85 -30.13 -3.01
CA GLU A 200 -8.52 -29.44 -4.13
C GLU A 200 -9.87 -28.82 -3.73
N GLU A 201 -10.62 -29.46 -2.83
CA GLU A 201 -11.89 -28.90 -2.31
C GLU A 201 -11.64 -27.76 -1.31
N GLN A 202 -10.51 -27.77 -0.60
CA GLN A 202 -10.11 -26.64 0.26
C GLN A 202 -9.81 -25.37 -0.55
N GLU A 203 -9.30 -25.50 -1.78
CA GLU A 203 -9.10 -24.37 -2.69
C GLU A 203 -10.44 -23.78 -3.14
N LEU A 204 -11.41 -24.65 -3.43
CA LEU A 204 -12.75 -24.25 -3.86
C LEU A 204 -13.54 -23.57 -2.73
N PHE A 205 -13.40 -24.04 -1.49
CA PHE A 205 -14.10 -23.50 -0.32
C PHE A 205 -13.85 -22.01 -0.13
N GLY A 206 -12.59 -21.57 -0.28
CA GLY A 206 -12.23 -20.16 -0.11
C GLY A 206 -12.90 -19.25 -1.13
N LEU A 207 -12.91 -19.66 -2.40
CA LEU A 207 -13.58 -18.92 -3.49
C LEU A 207 -15.09 -18.91 -3.32
N GLN A 208 -15.69 -20.06 -2.99
CA GLN A 208 -17.13 -20.16 -2.73
C GLN A 208 -17.54 -19.24 -1.57
N PHE A 209 -16.75 -19.22 -0.50
CA PHE A 209 -16.97 -18.33 0.65
C PHE A 209 -16.93 -16.88 0.21
N MET A 210 -15.91 -16.49 -0.57
CA MET A 210 -15.78 -15.13 -1.10
C MET A 210 -17.01 -14.72 -1.93
N HIS A 211 -17.46 -15.57 -2.86
CA HIS A 211 -18.63 -15.27 -3.69
C HIS A 211 -19.92 -15.18 -2.88
N ALA A 212 -20.16 -16.12 -1.96
CA ALA A 212 -21.30 -16.08 -1.07
C ALA A 212 -21.29 -14.81 -0.20
N TYR A 213 -20.11 -14.41 0.29
CA TYR A 213 -19.91 -13.19 1.05
C TYR A 213 -20.26 -11.93 0.29
N ILE A 214 -19.74 -11.80 -0.94
CA ILE A 214 -20.03 -10.63 -1.76
C ILE A 214 -21.52 -10.56 -2.11
N GLN A 215 -22.17 -11.69 -2.39
CA GLN A 215 -23.60 -11.73 -2.68
C GLN A 215 -24.45 -11.32 -1.47
N GLU A 216 -24.12 -11.82 -0.28
CA GLU A 216 -24.89 -11.51 0.92
C GLU A 216 -24.69 -10.05 1.34
N SER A 217 -23.46 -9.54 1.25
CA SER A 217 -23.14 -8.13 1.48
C SER A 217 -23.96 -7.20 0.58
N GLN A 218 -24.03 -7.51 -0.73
CA GLN A 218 -24.83 -6.73 -1.68
C GLN A 218 -26.33 -6.74 -1.35
N LYS A 219 -26.90 -7.88 -0.97
CA LYS A 219 -28.32 -7.94 -0.54
C LYS A 219 -28.58 -7.08 0.68
N THR A 220 -27.70 -7.12 1.67
CA THR A 220 -27.85 -6.30 2.89
C THR A 220 -27.75 -4.80 2.57
N ASP A 221 -26.85 -4.41 1.67
CA ASP A 221 -26.73 -3.03 1.22
C ASP A 221 -27.97 -2.56 0.43
N ASP A 222 -28.53 -3.42 -0.41
CA ASP A 222 -29.73 -3.10 -1.20
C ASP A 222 -30.98 -2.98 -0.33
N GLN A 223 -31.11 -3.81 0.72
CA GLN A 223 -32.18 -3.67 1.71
C GLN A 223 -32.05 -2.36 2.51
N VAL A 224 -30.83 -1.99 2.92
CA VAL A 224 -30.57 -0.73 3.64
C VAL A 224 -30.84 0.49 2.76
N LYS A 225 -30.47 0.44 1.48
CA LYS A 225 -30.80 1.51 0.51
C LYS A 225 -32.31 1.62 0.29
N SER A 226 -33.02 0.50 0.15
CA SER A 226 -34.47 0.50 -0.02
C SER A 226 -35.22 1.10 1.18
N LEU A 227 -34.68 0.94 2.40
CA LEU A 227 -35.26 1.52 3.62
C LEU A 227 -34.97 3.02 3.78
N THR A 228 -33.86 3.52 3.22
CA THR A 228 -33.46 4.93 3.31
C THR A 228 -34.02 5.81 2.19
N THR A 229 -34.56 5.23 1.12
CA THR A 229 -35.20 5.95 0.00
C THR A 229 -36.72 6.10 0.11
N LEU A 230 -37.35 5.73 1.24
CA LEU A 230 -38.78 6.03 1.43
C LEU A 230 -38.97 7.55 1.49
N PRO A 231 -39.72 8.19 0.55
CA PRO A 231 -40.02 9.61 0.65
C PRO A 231 -40.84 9.82 1.92
N ILE A 232 -40.39 10.74 2.77
CA ILE A 232 -41.21 11.27 3.86
C ILE A 232 -42.39 11.96 3.17
N SER A 233 -43.52 11.26 3.03
CA SER A 233 -44.78 11.88 2.66
C SER A 233 -45.22 12.78 3.81
N ILE A 234 -44.80 14.05 3.75
CA ILE A 234 -45.43 15.11 4.54
C ILE A 234 -46.86 15.20 4.02
N ASN A 235 -47.80 14.64 4.78
CA ASN A 235 -49.22 14.81 4.54
C ASN A 235 -49.58 16.28 4.82
N SER A 236 -49.48 17.12 3.79
CA SER A 236 -50.08 18.44 3.76
C SER A 236 -51.36 18.39 2.93
N ASN A 237 -52.46 17.98 3.57
CA ASN A 237 -53.85 18.20 3.18
C ASN A 237 -54.62 18.29 4.52
N GLY A 238 -55.19 19.40 5.01
CA GLY A 238 -55.68 20.62 4.39
C GLY A 238 -57.21 20.65 4.48
N TYR A 239 -57.82 21.27 5.49
CA TYR A 239 -59.22 21.74 5.54
C TYR A 239 -59.31 22.77 6.69
N ASN A 240 -59.35 24.09 6.47
CA ASN A 240 -60.51 24.89 6.10
C ASN A 240 -61.80 24.50 6.83
N SER A 241 -62.05 25.14 7.98
CA SER A 241 -63.34 25.68 8.45
C SER A 241 -63.07 26.69 9.56
#